data_AF-A0A6G7XRF0-F1
#
_entry.id   AF-A0A6G7XRF0-F1
#
_cell.length_a   1.000
_cell.length_b   1.000
_cell.length_c   1.000
_cell.angle_alpha   90.00
_cell.angle_beta   90.00
_cell.angle_gamma   90.00
#
_symmetry.space_group_name_H-M   'P 1'
#
loop_
_entity.id
_entity.type
_entity.pdbx_description
1 polymer ?
#
loop_
_entity_poly.entity_id
_entity_poly.type
_entity_poly.pdbx_seq_one_letter_code
_entity_poly.pdbx_strand_id
1 'polypeptide(L)'
;MGVSATGQGMHMSAVRNGVAIATVILALFFYLYGPPLTDKMRAAANARCNELTGSTFRSYRLVWETTTFSGVDVPHWQCYPVGKPVSESVDLGWWVDF
;
A
#
# COMPACT_ATOMS: atom_id res chain seq x y z
N MET A 1 45.54 27.96 -22.76
CA MET A 1 44.71 26.75 -22.65
C MET A 1 43.73 26.96 -21.49
N GLY A 2 42.66 27.72 -21.72
CA GLY A 2 41.65 27.95 -20.69
C GLY A 2 40.70 26.77 -20.68
N VAL A 3 40.80 25.91 -19.67
CA VAL A 3 39.73 24.96 -19.36
C VAL A 3 38.59 25.77 -18.77
N SER A 4 37.65 26.15 -19.64
CA SER A 4 36.30 26.52 -19.20
C SER A 4 35.73 25.30 -18.50
N ALA A 5 35.76 25.32 -17.16
CA ALA A 5 34.80 24.57 -16.38
C ALA A 5 33.44 25.15 -16.78
N THR A 6 32.75 24.47 -17.69
CA THR A 6 31.33 24.64 -17.92
C THR A 6 30.65 24.29 -16.60
N GLY A 7 30.56 25.31 -15.74
CA GLY A 7 29.82 25.29 -14.50
C GLY A 7 28.43 24.80 -14.84
N GLN A 8 28.19 23.55 -14.49
CA GLN A 8 26.96 22.84 -14.63
C GLN A 8 25.96 23.55 -13.72
N GLY A 9 25.36 24.63 -14.24
CA GLY A 9 24.19 25.25 -13.66
C GLY A 9 23.05 24.24 -13.79
N MET A 10 23.03 23.24 -12.89
CA MET A 10 21.83 22.46 -12.64
C MET A 10 20.78 23.49 -12.27
N HIS A 11 19.94 23.83 -13.24
CA HIS A 11 18.80 24.71 -13.05
C HIS A 11 18.06 24.19 -11.82
N MET A 12 17.97 25.02 -10.78
CA MET A 12 17.33 24.67 -9.51
C MET A 12 15.89 24.19 -9.71
N SER A 13 15.25 24.57 -10.83
CA SER A 13 13.97 24.05 -11.32
C SER A 13 14.02 22.57 -11.73
N ALA A 14 15.08 22.10 -12.40
CA ALA A 14 15.23 20.70 -12.78
C ALA A 14 15.43 19.80 -11.54
N VAL A 15 16.21 20.26 -10.56
CA VAL A 15 16.39 19.56 -9.28
C VAL A 15 15.07 19.51 -8.50
N ARG A 16 14.34 20.63 -8.41
CA ARG A 16 13.04 20.70 -7.73
C ARG A 16 11.99 19.78 -8.37
N ASN A 17 11.92 19.75 -9.70
CA ASN A 17 11.02 18.86 -10.42
C ASN A 17 11.39 17.39 -10.23
N GLY A 18 12.69 17.06 -10.26
CA GLY A 18 13.17 15.70 -10.00
C GLY A 18 12.80 15.21 -8.60
N VAL A 19 13.00 16.06 -7.58
CA VAL A 19 12.58 15.76 -6.19
C VAL A 19 11.08 15.57 -6.10
N ALA A 20 10.28 16.47 -6.71
CA ALA A 20 8.82 16.37 -6.68
C ALA A 20 8.33 15.05 -7.29
N ILE A 21 8.88 14.66 -8.45
CA ILE A 21 8.54 13.38 -9.09
C ILE A 21 8.90 12.21 -8.19
N ALA A 22 10.11 12.21 -7.62
CA ALA A 22 10.53 11.15 -6.69
C ALA A 22 9.61 11.06 -5.48
N THR A 23 9.22 12.20 -4.90
CA THR A 23 8.27 12.23 -3.77
C THR A 23 6.90 11.67 -4.16
N VAL A 24 6.37 12.03 -5.32
CA VAL A 24 5.07 11.52 -5.79
C VAL A 24 5.13 10.00 -6.01
N ILE A 25 6.21 9.50 -6.62
CA ILE A 25 6.39 8.06 -6.84
C ILE A 25 6.46 7.32 -5.50
N LEU A 26 7.24 7.84 -4.54
CA LEU A 26 7.36 7.24 -3.21
C LEU A 26 6.03 7.28 -2.44
N ALA A 27 5.28 8.37 -2.54
CA ALA A 27 3.96 8.50 -1.92
C ALA A 27 2.96 7.51 -2.50
N LEU A 28 2.91 7.38 -3.83
CA LEU A 28 2.06 6.38 -4.50
C LEU A 28 2.47 4.96 -4.14
N PHE A 29 3.77 4.66 -4.11
CA PHE A 29 4.27 3.36 -3.71
C PHE A 29 3.88 3.02 -2.28
N PHE A 30 4.03 3.97 -1.35
CA PHE A 30 3.63 3.79 0.04
C PHE A 30 2.12 3.63 0.19
N TYR A 31 1.32 4.39 -0.55
CA TYR A 31 -0.13 4.25 -0.53
C TYR A 31 -0.58 2.87 -1.04
N LEU A 32 -0.01 2.39 -2.14
CA LEU A 32 -0.41 1.13 -2.75
C LEU A 32 0.15 -0.11 -2.04
N TYR A 33 1.32 -0.02 -1.41
CA TYR A 33 2.03 -1.21 -0.88
C TYR A 33 2.54 -1.05 0.56
N GLY A 34 2.39 0.11 1.18
CA GLY A 34 2.85 0.36 2.55
C GLY A 34 2.25 -0.61 3.57
N PRO A 35 0.92 -0.80 3.61
CA PRO A 35 0.29 -1.68 4.59
C PRO A 35 0.73 -3.15 4.54
N PRO A 36 0.81 -3.83 3.38
CA PRO A 36 1.29 -5.22 3.34
C PRO A 36 2.80 -5.35 3.61
N LEU A 37 3.60 -4.32 3.34
CA LEU A 37 5.04 -4.31 3.62
C LEU A 37 5.37 -4.00 5.08
N THR A 38 4.43 -3.39 5.82
CA THR A 38 4.64 -3.00 7.22
C THR A 38 4.11 -4.08 8.16
N ASP A 39 5.00 -4.77 8.87
CA ASP A 39 4.63 -5.87 9.77
C ASP A 39 3.57 -5.50 10.80
N LYS A 40 3.63 -4.28 11.35
CA LYS A 40 2.64 -3.79 12.32
C LYS A 40 1.23 -3.70 11.73
N MET A 41 1.10 -3.15 10.51
CA MET A 41 -0.20 -3.00 9.85
C MET A 41 -0.76 -4.36 9.44
N ARG A 42 0.11 -5.23 8.89
CA ARG A 42 -0.26 -6.60 8.56
C ARG A 42 -0.68 -7.39 9.80
N ALA A 43 0.01 -7.22 10.93
CA ALA A 43 -0.35 -7.89 12.18
C ALA A 43 -1.71 -7.41 12.71
N ALA A 44 -2.00 -6.11 12.66
CA ALA A 44 -3.29 -5.58 13.06
C ALA A 44 -4.43 -6.07 12.17
N ALA A 45 -4.23 -6.09 10.84
CA ALA A 45 -5.21 -6.64 9.91
C ALA A 45 -5.49 -8.13 10.17
N ASN A 46 -4.45 -8.91 10.47
CA ASN A 46 -4.61 -10.28 10.90
C ASN A 46 -5.38 -10.39 12.22
N ALA A 47 -5.01 -9.62 13.24
CA ALA A 47 -5.69 -9.64 14.53
C ALA A 47 -7.20 -9.33 14.38
N ARG A 48 -7.53 -8.32 13.57
CA ARG A 48 -8.92 -7.94 13.32
C ARG A 48 -9.69 -9.00 12.54
N CYS A 49 -9.12 -9.53 11.47
CA CYS A 49 -9.76 -10.61 10.70
C CYS A 49 -9.94 -11.88 11.57
N ASN A 50 -8.98 -12.16 12.46
CA ASN A 50 -9.05 -13.26 13.41
C ASN A 50 -10.20 -13.08 14.43
N GLU A 51 -10.39 -11.86 14.93
CA GLU A 51 -11.51 -11.51 15.82
C GLU A 51 -12.86 -11.74 15.13
N LEU A 52 -12.97 -11.39 13.85
CA LEU A 52 -14.21 -11.53 13.07
C LEU A 52 -14.54 -12.98 12.68
N THR A 53 -13.55 -13.86 12.58
CA THR A 53 -13.71 -15.21 11.99
C THR A 53 -13.55 -16.35 12.98
N GLY A 54 -13.52 -16.07 14.28
CA GLY A 54 -13.55 -17.12 15.32
C GLY A 54 -12.17 -17.54 15.83
N SER A 55 -11.21 -16.62 15.91
CA SER A 55 -9.97 -16.68 16.72
C SER A 55 -8.83 -17.59 16.25
N THR A 56 -8.93 -18.25 15.09
CA THR A 56 -7.79 -18.98 14.49
C THR A 56 -7.39 -18.48 13.10
N PHE A 57 -6.10 -18.30 12.84
CA PHE A 57 -5.54 -17.92 11.51
C PHE A 57 -5.91 -18.84 10.34
N ARG A 58 -6.50 -20.01 10.61
CA ARG A 58 -6.95 -20.99 9.61
C ARG A 58 -8.39 -20.77 9.16
N SER A 59 -9.17 -19.98 9.90
CA SER A 59 -10.57 -19.72 9.58
C SER A 59 -10.74 -18.54 8.62
N TYR A 60 -9.65 -17.95 8.12
CA TYR A 60 -9.72 -16.85 7.17
C TYR A 60 -8.54 -16.82 6.19
N ARG A 61 -8.73 -16.08 5.11
CA ARG A 61 -7.68 -15.63 4.19
C ARG A 61 -7.71 -14.11 4.14
N LEU A 62 -6.58 -13.47 4.45
CA LEU A 62 -6.42 -12.03 4.36
C LEU A 62 -5.69 -11.69 3.06
N VAL A 63 -6.24 -10.75 2.27
CA VAL A 63 -5.68 -10.32 0.99
C VAL A 63 -5.58 -8.80 0.97
N TRP A 64 -4.50 -8.27 0.38
CA TRP A 64 -4.39 -6.86 0.08
C TRP A 64 -4.82 -6.62 -1.36
N GLU A 65 -5.83 -5.80 -1.56
CA GLU A 65 -6.38 -5.51 -2.89
C GLU A 65 -6.04 -4.08 -3.28
N THR A 66 -5.44 -3.90 -4.46
CA THR A 66 -5.08 -2.58 -5.02
C THR A 66 -5.77 -2.29 -6.35
N THR A 67 -6.24 -3.32 -7.04
CA THR A 67 -6.75 -3.27 -8.41
C THR A 67 -7.74 -4.39 -8.62
N THR A 68 -8.84 -4.12 -9.31
CA THR A 68 -9.79 -5.12 -9.78
C THR A 68 -9.77 -5.19 -11.31
N PHE A 69 -10.42 -6.21 -11.89
CA PHE A 69 -10.54 -6.34 -13.35
C PHE A 69 -11.26 -5.14 -13.99
N SER A 70 -12.07 -4.42 -13.21
CA SER A 70 -12.85 -3.26 -13.63
C SER A 70 -12.15 -1.91 -13.41
N GLY A 71 -11.01 -1.84 -12.72
CA GLY A 71 -10.33 -0.58 -12.48
C GLY A 71 -9.36 -0.58 -11.29
N VAL A 72 -8.93 0.62 -10.90
CA VAL A 72 -8.17 0.82 -9.67
C VAL A 72 -9.18 0.97 -8.54
N ASP A 73 -9.17 0.03 -7.61
CA ASP A 73 -9.94 0.16 -6.38
C ASP A 73 -9.13 0.93 -5.33
N VAL A 74 -9.82 1.51 -4.36
CA VAL A 74 -9.14 2.09 -3.18
C VAL A 74 -8.40 0.95 -2.49
N PRO A 75 -7.08 1.02 -2.25
CA PRO A 75 -6.35 -0.10 -1.68
C PRO A 75 -6.89 -0.45 -0.29
N HIS A 76 -7.14 -1.72 -0.04
CA HIS A 76 -7.72 -2.16 1.23
C HIS A 76 -7.36 -3.61 1.56
N TRP A 77 -7.53 -3.95 2.84
CA TRP A 77 -7.45 -5.31 3.34
C TRP A 77 -8.80 -5.99 3.20
N GLN A 78 -8.83 -7.11 2.50
CA GLN A 78 -10.01 -7.95 2.35
C GLN A 78 -9.87 -9.24 3.17
N CYS A 79 -10.81 -9.46 4.08
CA CYS A 79 -10.88 -10.62 4.95
C CYS A 79 -11.90 -11.62 4.38
N TYR A 80 -11.44 -12.82 4.04
CA TYR A 80 -12.26 -13.89 3.48
C TYR A 80 -12.44 -15.02 4.51
N PRO A 81 -13.61 -15.19 5.13
CA PRO A 81 -13.84 -16.28 6.07
C PRO A 81 -13.87 -17.64 5.36
N VAL A 82 -13.11 -18.60 5.86
CA VAL A 82 -13.08 -19.98 5.35
C VAL A 82 -14.39 -20.66 5.74
N GLY A 83 -15.14 -21.12 4.73
CA GLY A 83 -16.45 -21.74 4.91
C GLY A 83 -17.64 -20.82 4.61
N LYS A 84 -17.40 -19.55 4.27
CA LYS A 84 -18.42 -18.64 3.75
C LYS A 84 -18.22 -18.38 2.25
N PRO A 85 -19.29 -18.05 1.51
CA PRO A 85 -19.14 -17.62 0.12
C PRO A 85 -18.28 -16.35 0.04
N VAL A 86 -17.55 -16.18 -1.06
CA VAL A 86 -16.64 -15.04 -1.31
C VAL A 86 -17.38 -13.69 -1.24
N SER A 87 -18.68 -13.69 -1.53
CA SER A 87 -19.56 -12.52 -1.41
C SER A 87 -19.75 -12.01 0.02
N GLU A 88 -19.42 -12.82 1.03
CA GLU A 88 -19.43 -12.42 2.46
C GLU A 88 -18.05 -12.00 2.96
N SER A 89 -17.16 -11.58 2.06
CA SER A 89 -15.88 -11.00 2.45
C SER A 89 -16.08 -9.66 3.17
N VAL A 90 -15.21 -9.39 4.13
CA VAL A 90 -15.26 -8.18 4.95
C VAL A 90 -14.12 -7.27 4.53
N ASP A 91 -14.47 -6.06 4.12
CA ASP A 91 -13.52 -4.98 3.87
C ASP A 91 -13.06 -4.39 5.22
N LEU A 92 -11.76 -4.43 5.45
CA LEU A 92 -11.08 -3.87 6.62
C LEU A 92 -10.47 -2.49 6.32
N GLY A 93 -10.53 -2.02 5.08
CA GLY A 93 -10.03 -0.71 4.65
C GLY A 93 -8.51 -0.64 4.45
N TRP A 94 -8.03 0.57 4.13
CA TRP A 94 -6.60 0.87 3.96
C TRP A 94 -5.82 0.77 5.27
N TRP A 95 -6.49 1.12 6.38
CA TRP A 95 -6.00 1.01 7.74
C TRP A 95 -6.96 0.16 8.55
N VAL A 96 -6.40 -0.60 9.49
CA VAL A 96 -7.19 -1.34 10.47
C VAL A 96 -7.11 -0.58 11.78
N ASP A 97 -8.26 -0.31 12.41
CA ASP A 97 -8.32 0.40 13.68
C ASP A 97 -7.46 -0.34 14.72
N PHE A 98 -6.50 0.38 15.32
CA PHE A 98 -5.54 -0.12 16.31
C PHE A 98 -5.98 0.20 17.74
#